data_AF-A0A3M7LA82-F1
#
_entry.id   AF-A0A3M7LA82-F1
#
_cell.length_a   1.000
_cell.length_b   1.000
_cell.length_c   1.000
_cell.angle_alpha   90.00
_cell.angle_beta   90.00
_cell.angle_gamma   90.00
#
_symmetry.space_group_name_H-M   'P 1'
#
loop_
_entity.id
_entity.type
_entity.pdbx_description
1 polymer ?
#
loop_
_entity_poly.entity_id
_entity_poly.type
_entity_poly.pdbx_seq_one_letter_code
_entity_poly.pdbx_strand_id
1 'polypeptide(L)'
;MKKRTIILIATLFTIALAKSQIAIGKQNVSNSSTSIEFADTENRGMILPYVEDKSGITENGTMIFDTTDNKVKYLKNNIWFDLSVDTTGASDLTIQTSKTENTSAKTVIGSNGASDTTNGILVLSDTDKAMILPKVASPHLNIINPAAGMMVYDTTSRQLTVYNGTVWSFWKP
;
A
#
# COMPACT_ATOMS: atom_id res chain seq x y z
N MET A 1 40.42 -3.77 -33.91
CA MET A 1 40.12 -4.05 -32.49
C MET A 1 39.58 -2.83 -31.72
N LYS A 2 40.15 -1.61 -31.85
CA LYS A 2 39.71 -0.41 -31.11
C LYS A 2 38.21 -0.04 -31.23
N LYS A 3 37.58 -0.21 -32.40
CA LYS A 3 36.14 0.10 -32.59
C LYS A 3 35.18 -0.83 -31.84
N ARG A 4 35.55 -2.11 -31.63
CA ARG A 4 34.71 -3.08 -30.88
C ARG A 4 34.76 -2.82 -29.37
N THR A 5 35.89 -2.34 -28.85
CA THR A 5 36.05 -1.95 -27.43
C THR A 5 35.24 -0.70 -27.08
N ILE A 6 35.14 0.29 -27.97
CA ILE A 6 34.34 1.50 -27.75
C ILE A 6 32.83 1.18 -27.70
N ILE A 7 32.36 0.28 -28.56
CA ILE A 7 30.95 -0.18 -28.54
C ILE A 7 30.63 -0.89 -27.23
N LEU A 8 31.53 -1.75 -26.72
CA LEU A 8 31.35 -2.44 -25.44
C LEU A 8 31.30 -1.48 -24.23
N ILE A 9 32.12 -0.43 -24.23
CA ILE A 9 32.13 0.59 -23.16
C ILE A 9 30.85 1.45 -23.21
N ALA A 10 30.34 1.75 -24.40
CA ALA A 10 29.09 2.50 -24.59
C ALA A 10 27.85 1.70 -24.16
N THR A 11 27.81 0.38 -24.40
CA THR A 11 26.73 -0.48 -23.89
C THR A 11 26.83 -0.78 -22.39
N LEU A 12 28.02 -0.68 -21.79
CA LEU A 12 28.18 -0.81 -20.34
C LEU A 12 27.73 0.47 -19.58
N PHE A 13 27.66 1.61 -20.27
CA PHE A 13 27.22 2.89 -19.69
C PHE A 13 25.70 3.08 -19.69
N THR A 14 24.94 2.16 -20.28
CA THR A 14 23.47 2.12 -20.17
C THR A 14 23.05 1.20 -19.03
N ILE A 15 23.64 1.34 -17.85
CA ILE A 15 22.95 0.91 -16.63
C ILE A 15 21.93 2.01 -16.37
N ALA A 16 20.75 1.87 -16.97
CA ALA A 16 19.62 2.69 -16.59
C ALA A 16 19.43 2.52 -15.09
N LEU A 17 19.64 3.60 -14.32
CA LEU A 17 19.22 3.68 -12.94
C LEU A 17 17.70 3.51 -12.97
N ALA A 18 17.23 2.26 -12.83
CA ALA A 18 15.82 1.96 -12.79
C ALA A 18 15.24 2.71 -11.59
N LYS A 19 14.45 3.74 -11.87
CA LYS A 19 13.71 4.44 -10.82
C LYS A 19 12.56 3.53 -10.39
N SER A 20 12.54 3.15 -9.12
CA SER A 20 11.50 2.33 -8.51
C SER A 20 10.23 3.17 -8.29
N GLN A 21 9.48 3.42 -9.36
CA GLN A 21 8.12 3.98 -9.27
C GLN A 21 7.16 2.99 -9.93
N ILE A 22 6.02 2.74 -9.29
CA ILE A 22 5.04 1.77 -9.76
C ILE A 22 3.74 2.49 -10.14
N ALA A 23 3.26 2.23 -11.34
CA ALA A 23 1.97 2.71 -11.83
C ALA A 23 1.03 1.51 -11.99
N ILE A 24 -0.14 1.54 -11.35
CA ILE A 24 -1.11 0.44 -11.34
C ILE A 24 -2.36 0.88 -12.10
N GLY A 25 -2.71 0.13 -13.16
CA GLY A 25 -3.85 0.45 -14.03
C GLY A 25 -3.63 1.68 -14.92
N LYS A 26 -2.42 2.22 -14.98
CA LYS A 26 -2.03 3.37 -15.83
C LYS A 26 -0.58 3.22 -16.30
N GLN A 27 -0.22 3.94 -17.36
CA GLN A 27 1.10 3.79 -18.02
C GLN A 27 2.26 4.39 -17.24
N ASN A 28 2.06 5.56 -16.61
CA ASN A 28 3.11 6.33 -15.95
C ASN A 28 2.59 6.97 -14.68
N VAL A 29 3.44 7.15 -13.68
CA VAL A 29 3.15 8.01 -12.53
C VAL A 29 3.12 9.48 -12.94
N SER A 30 2.45 10.31 -12.13
CA SER A 30 2.18 11.72 -12.41
C SER A 30 3.36 12.63 -12.07
N ASN A 31 4.28 12.22 -11.18
CA ASN A 31 5.48 12.98 -10.83
C ASN A 31 6.61 12.08 -10.26
N SER A 32 7.81 12.65 -10.12
CA SER A 32 9.00 11.95 -9.61
C SER A 32 9.03 11.70 -8.09
N SER A 33 8.12 12.33 -7.34
CA SER A 33 7.99 12.20 -5.88
C SER A 33 6.95 11.14 -5.48
N THR A 34 6.62 10.23 -6.41
CA THR A 34 5.60 9.19 -6.21
C THR A 34 6.25 7.81 -6.13
N SER A 35 5.94 7.01 -5.13
CA SER A 35 6.42 5.61 -5.04
C SER A 35 5.49 4.67 -5.80
N ILE A 36 4.20 4.73 -5.48
CA ILE A 36 3.13 3.99 -6.15
C ILE A 36 2.00 4.95 -6.50
N GLU A 37 1.41 4.77 -7.67
CA GLU A 37 0.19 5.46 -8.07
C GLU A 37 -0.81 4.51 -8.74
N PHE A 38 -2.08 4.69 -8.41
CA PHE A 38 -3.19 3.96 -9.02
C PHE A 38 -3.92 4.83 -10.04
N ALA A 39 -4.47 4.19 -11.07
CA ALA A 39 -5.43 4.83 -11.97
C ALA A 39 -6.69 5.28 -11.23
N ASP A 40 -7.28 6.38 -11.70
CA ASP A 40 -8.51 6.98 -11.20
C ASP A 40 -9.69 6.82 -12.18
N THR A 41 -9.61 5.80 -13.04
CA THR A 41 -10.61 5.50 -14.07
C THR A 41 -11.75 4.60 -13.57
N GLU A 42 -11.61 4.00 -12.39
CA GLU A 42 -12.58 3.08 -11.82
C GLU A 42 -12.71 3.28 -10.30
N ASN A 43 -13.89 2.97 -9.76
CA ASN A 43 -14.18 3.07 -8.33
C ASN A 43 -13.61 1.86 -7.57
N ARG A 44 -12.29 1.83 -7.40
CA ARG A 44 -11.56 0.78 -6.69
C ARG A 44 -10.78 1.35 -5.51
N GLY A 45 -10.63 0.54 -4.46
CA GLY A 45 -9.77 0.84 -3.32
C GLY A 45 -8.61 -0.14 -3.20
N MET A 46 -7.69 0.13 -2.28
CA MET A 46 -6.62 -0.79 -1.91
C MET A 46 -7.07 -1.57 -0.68
N ILE A 47 -6.90 -2.89 -0.67
CA ILE A 47 -7.26 -3.73 0.48
C ILE A 47 -6.00 -3.96 1.31
N LEU A 48 -6.07 -3.63 2.60
CA LEU A 48 -5.00 -3.90 3.54
C LEU A 48 -4.92 -5.40 3.87
N PRO A 49 -3.73 -5.93 4.20
CA PRO A 49 -3.59 -7.29 4.67
C PRO A 49 -4.45 -7.53 5.92
N TYR A 50 -5.17 -8.65 5.94
CA TYR A 50 -5.91 -9.10 7.11
C TYR A 50 -4.93 -9.80 8.04
N VAL A 51 -4.86 -9.35 9.29
CA VAL A 51 -3.87 -9.79 10.28
C VAL A 51 -4.59 -10.33 11.50
N GLU A 52 -4.43 -11.63 11.74
CA GLU A 52 -5.00 -12.35 12.89
C GLU A 52 -4.15 -12.18 14.17
N ASP A 53 -2.83 -12.01 14.03
CA ASP A 53 -1.92 -11.70 15.12
C ASP A 53 -0.95 -10.57 14.72
N LYS A 54 -1.10 -9.43 15.39
CA LYS A 54 -0.28 -8.22 15.16
C LYS A 54 0.85 -8.06 16.20
N SER A 55 0.99 -8.97 17.16
CA SER A 55 1.91 -8.82 18.30
C SER A 55 3.38 -8.75 17.89
N GLY A 56 3.74 -9.35 16.75
CA GLY A 56 5.09 -9.30 16.18
C GLY A 56 5.41 -8.08 15.31
N ILE A 57 4.44 -7.19 15.06
CA ILE A 57 4.62 -6.01 14.21
C ILE A 57 5.13 -4.85 15.06
N THR A 58 6.31 -4.32 14.71
CA THR A 58 7.00 -3.26 15.47
C THR A 58 7.33 -2.01 14.63
N GLU A 59 7.09 -2.09 13.34
CA GLU A 59 7.48 -1.12 12.34
C GLU A 59 6.45 0.02 12.31
N ASN A 60 6.78 1.13 12.97
CA ASN A 60 5.99 2.37 12.89
C ASN A 60 5.81 2.78 11.43
N GLY A 61 4.59 3.16 11.05
CA GLY A 61 4.23 3.30 9.64
C GLY A 61 3.27 2.22 9.15
N THR A 62 3.24 1.05 9.80
CA THR A 62 2.47 -0.10 9.35
C THR A 62 0.96 0.15 9.42
N MET A 63 0.25 -0.21 8.35
CA MET A 63 -1.21 -0.23 8.28
C MET A 63 -1.70 -1.64 8.04
N ILE A 64 -2.72 -2.07 8.79
CA ILE A 64 -3.31 -3.41 8.70
C ILE A 64 -4.83 -3.33 8.79
N PHE A 65 -5.50 -4.39 8.35
CA PHE A 65 -6.83 -4.73 8.83
C PHE A 65 -6.69 -5.80 9.91
N ASP A 66 -6.94 -5.42 11.16
CA ASP A 66 -6.88 -6.30 12.32
C ASP A 66 -8.19 -7.09 12.43
N THR A 67 -8.11 -8.42 12.28
CA THR A 67 -9.29 -9.29 12.28
C THR A 67 -9.77 -9.63 13.69
N THR A 68 -8.98 -9.34 14.72
CA THR A 68 -9.38 -9.59 16.12
C THR A 68 -10.55 -8.70 16.55
N ASP A 69 -10.64 -7.48 15.99
CA ASP A 69 -11.74 -6.56 16.23
C ASP A 69 -12.30 -5.92 14.94
N ASN A 70 -11.91 -6.43 13.78
CA ASN A 70 -12.33 -5.98 12.45
C ASN A 70 -12.12 -4.48 12.24
N LYS A 71 -10.91 -3.98 12.51
CA LYS A 71 -10.58 -2.56 12.34
C LYS A 71 -9.37 -2.33 11.45
N VAL A 72 -9.41 -1.23 10.70
CA VAL A 72 -8.20 -0.69 10.09
C VAL A 72 -7.38 0.01 11.16
N LYS A 73 -6.10 -0.33 11.28
CA LYS A 73 -5.19 0.22 12.29
C LYS A 73 -3.89 0.70 11.69
N TYR A 74 -3.30 1.68 12.35
CA TYR A 74 -2.01 2.27 12.00
C TYR A 74 -1.09 2.26 13.22
N LEU A 75 0.13 1.74 13.07
CA LEU A 75 1.11 1.71 14.15
C LEU A 75 1.90 3.03 14.19
N LYS A 76 1.79 3.77 15.29
CA LYS A 76 2.52 5.02 15.54
C LYS A 76 3.06 5.06 16.95
N ASN A 77 4.34 5.39 17.10
CA ASN A 77 5.04 5.43 18.38
C ASN A 77 4.83 4.14 19.20
N ASN A 78 4.85 2.99 18.53
CA ASN A 78 4.59 1.66 19.10
C ASN A 78 3.20 1.48 19.73
N ILE A 79 2.25 2.35 19.36
CA ILE A 79 0.85 2.28 19.80
C ILE A 79 -0.03 2.12 18.56
N TRP A 80 -0.93 1.14 18.60
CA TRP A 80 -1.94 0.96 17.56
C TRP A 80 -2.99 2.06 17.67
N PHE A 81 -3.16 2.78 16.57
CA PHE A 81 -4.19 3.80 16.40
C PHE A 81 -5.32 3.25 15.51
N ASP A 82 -6.55 3.30 16.02
CA ASP A 82 -7.73 2.80 15.33
C ASP A 82 -8.21 3.81 14.27
N LEU A 83 -8.16 3.41 13.00
CA LEU A 83 -8.64 4.21 11.87
C LEU A 83 -10.11 3.94 11.53
N SER A 84 -10.72 2.88 12.06
CA SER A 84 -12.15 2.62 11.90
C SER A 84 -12.79 2.42 13.25
N VAL A 85 -13.11 3.53 13.92
CA VAL A 85 -13.56 3.60 15.33
C VAL A 85 -14.79 2.73 15.59
N ASP A 86 -15.67 2.59 14.59
CA ASP A 86 -16.88 1.79 14.65
C ASP A 86 -16.60 0.32 14.99
N THR A 87 -17.42 -0.25 15.88
CA THR A 87 -17.24 -1.59 16.45
C THR A 87 -18.06 -2.68 15.75
N THR A 88 -18.74 -2.35 14.65
CA THR A 88 -19.61 -3.30 13.92
C THR A 88 -18.91 -3.95 12.73
N GLY A 89 -17.59 -3.79 12.62
CA GLY A 89 -16.80 -4.34 11.52
C GLY A 89 -16.97 -5.85 11.38
N ALA A 90 -16.85 -6.32 10.14
CA ALA A 90 -17.02 -7.72 9.77
C ALA A 90 -16.04 -8.12 8.67
N SER A 91 -15.56 -9.36 8.70
CA SER A 91 -14.69 -9.90 7.67
C SER A 91 -14.97 -11.37 7.41
N ASP A 92 -14.62 -11.83 6.21
CA ASP A 92 -14.64 -13.23 5.82
C ASP A 92 -13.20 -13.72 5.67
N LEU A 93 -12.81 -14.66 6.53
CA LEU A 93 -11.45 -15.24 6.58
C LEU A 93 -11.36 -16.61 5.92
N THR A 94 -12.44 -17.11 5.30
CA THR A 94 -12.52 -18.48 4.79
C THR A 94 -11.41 -18.86 3.82
N ILE A 95 -10.92 -17.90 3.02
CA ILE A 95 -9.84 -18.11 2.07
C ILE A 95 -8.42 -18.01 2.69
N GLN A 96 -8.32 -17.48 3.91
CA GLN A 96 -7.05 -17.11 4.57
C GLN A 96 -6.67 -18.06 5.69
N THR A 97 -7.59 -18.45 6.59
CA THR A 97 -7.28 -19.23 7.81
C THR A 97 -6.64 -20.60 7.53
N SER A 98 -6.83 -21.17 6.33
CA SER A 98 -6.22 -22.44 5.93
C SER A 98 -4.81 -22.30 5.33
N LYS A 99 -4.31 -21.07 5.17
CA LYS A 99 -3.04 -20.79 4.51
C LYS A 99 -1.92 -20.70 5.54
N THR A 100 -0.75 -21.20 5.16
CA THR A 100 0.47 -21.00 5.94
C THR A 100 1.12 -19.69 5.52
N GLU A 101 1.39 -18.83 6.50
CA GLU A 101 2.08 -17.57 6.28
C GLU A 101 3.51 -17.80 5.76
N ASN A 102 3.89 -17.05 4.73
CA ASN A 102 5.28 -17.00 4.28
C ASN A 102 5.98 -15.82 4.95
N THR A 103 6.68 -16.09 6.05
CA THR A 103 7.39 -15.08 6.84
C THR A 103 8.53 -14.39 6.10
N SER A 104 8.97 -14.91 4.95
CA SER A 104 9.98 -14.29 4.11
C SER A 104 9.40 -13.43 2.97
N ALA A 105 8.08 -13.46 2.78
CA ALA A 105 7.44 -12.70 1.71
C ALA A 105 7.57 -11.19 1.96
N LYS A 106 8.19 -10.49 1.01
CA LYS A 106 8.47 -9.06 1.09
C LYS A 106 8.54 -8.46 -0.31
N THR A 107 7.91 -7.30 -0.47
CA THR A 107 8.04 -6.44 -1.65
C THR A 107 8.52 -5.06 -1.20
N VAL A 108 9.58 -4.55 -1.80
CA VAL A 108 10.10 -3.20 -1.52
C VAL A 108 10.00 -2.35 -2.76
N ILE A 109 9.45 -1.15 -2.59
CA ILE A 109 9.43 -0.11 -3.62
C ILE A 109 10.22 1.07 -3.08
N GLY A 110 11.39 1.24 -3.68
CA GLY A 110 12.35 2.30 -3.36
C GLY A 110 13.73 1.99 -3.91
N SER A 111 14.61 2.98 -3.84
CA SER A 111 15.97 2.95 -4.37
C SER A 111 16.87 1.91 -3.70
N ASN A 112 16.60 1.56 -2.44
CA ASN A 112 17.35 0.59 -1.65
C ASN A 112 16.71 -0.83 -1.64
N GLY A 113 15.77 -1.12 -2.55
CA GLY A 113 14.89 -2.30 -2.43
C GLY A 113 15.59 -3.65 -2.24
N ALA A 114 16.77 -3.86 -2.82
CA ALA A 114 17.54 -5.10 -2.68
C ALA A 114 18.26 -5.26 -1.33
N SER A 115 18.51 -4.14 -0.62
CA SER A 115 19.26 -4.10 0.64
C SER A 115 18.40 -3.68 1.83
N ASP A 116 17.16 -3.29 1.61
CA ASP A 116 16.26 -2.87 2.66
C ASP A 116 15.90 -4.05 3.59
N THR A 117 16.10 -3.87 4.89
CA THR A 117 15.84 -4.91 5.91
C THR A 117 14.59 -4.65 6.75
N THR A 118 13.79 -3.62 6.42
CA THR A 118 12.54 -3.30 7.13
C THR A 118 11.55 -4.47 7.01
N ASN A 119 10.94 -4.95 8.09
CA ASN A 119 9.95 -6.02 7.95
C ASN A 119 8.64 -5.47 7.38
N GLY A 120 7.95 -6.27 6.56
CA GLY A 120 6.66 -5.91 5.98
C GLY A 120 6.44 -6.57 4.62
N ILE A 121 5.18 -6.87 4.30
CA ILE A 121 4.82 -7.48 3.01
C ILE A 121 4.99 -6.49 1.84
N LEU A 122 4.72 -5.21 2.10
CA LEU A 122 4.92 -4.09 1.20
C LEU A 122 5.61 -2.96 1.95
N VAL A 123 6.83 -2.63 1.53
CA VAL A 123 7.64 -1.56 2.13
C VAL A 123 7.87 -0.47 1.09
N LEU A 124 7.48 0.76 1.44
CA LEU A 124 7.79 1.97 0.66
C LEU A 124 8.99 2.64 1.33
N SER A 125 10.19 2.43 0.80
CA SER A 125 11.43 2.70 1.54
C SER A 125 12.10 4.04 1.19
N ASP A 126 11.69 4.69 0.10
CA ASP A 126 12.20 6.02 -0.25
C ASP A 126 11.70 7.09 0.73
N THR A 127 12.61 7.94 1.21
CA THR A 127 12.30 9.01 2.20
C THR A 127 11.69 10.26 1.57
N ASP A 128 11.71 10.36 0.24
CA ASP A 128 11.30 11.53 -0.54
C ASP A 128 10.13 11.25 -1.50
N LYS A 129 9.48 10.09 -1.37
CA LYS A 129 8.36 9.67 -2.22
C LYS A 129 7.16 9.22 -1.40
N ALA A 130 5.98 9.55 -1.90
CA ALA A 130 4.72 9.15 -1.30
C ALA A 130 3.92 8.24 -2.23
N MET A 131 3.09 7.39 -1.64
CA MET A 131 2.06 6.68 -2.39
C MET A 131 0.89 7.64 -2.67
N ILE A 132 0.41 7.64 -3.91
CA ILE A 132 -0.86 8.24 -4.27
C ILE A 132 -1.89 7.11 -4.20
N LEU A 133 -2.77 7.16 -3.20
CA LEU A 133 -3.84 6.18 -3.01
C LEU A 133 -4.79 6.12 -4.21
N PRO A 134 -5.54 5.00 -4.37
CA PRO A 134 -6.72 5.00 -5.23
C PRO A 134 -7.65 6.17 -4.85
N LYS A 135 -8.15 6.88 -5.87
CA LYS A 135 -8.96 8.08 -5.69
C LYS A 135 -10.38 7.80 -6.17
N VAL A 136 -11.37 8.06 -5.31
CA VAL A 136 -12.78 7.91 -5.65
C VAL A 136 -13.56 9.07 -5.05
N ALA A 137 -14.42 9.71 -5.83
CA ALA A 137 -15.33 10.72 -5.28
C ALA A 137 -16.41 10.02 -4.45
N SER A 138 -16.64 10.42 -3.20
CA SER A 138 -17.71 9.86 -2.36
C SER A 138 -17.73 8.31 -2.36
N PRO A 139 -16.66 7.64 -1.89
CA PRO A 139 -16.48 6.19 -2.03
C PRO A 139 -17.63 5.37 -1.45
N HIS A 140 -18.27 5.85 -0.38
CA HIS A 140 -19.43 5.23 0.25
C HIS A 140 -20.67 5.12 -0.66
N LEU A 141 -20.75 5.91 -1.74
CA LEU A 141 -21.82 5.83 -2.73
C LEU A 141 -21.39 5.09 -4.00
N ASN A 142 -20.10 5.15 -4.32
CA ASN A 142 -19.59 4.82 -5.65
C ASN A 142 -18.79 3.52 -5.72
N ILE A 143 -18.28 3.01 -4.60
CA ILE A 143 -17.69 1.68 -4.52
C ILE A 143 -18.79 0.69 -4.14
N ILE A 144 -19.17 -0.15 -5.09
CA ILE A 144 -20.17 -1.19 -4.89
C ILE A 144 -19.51 -2.40 -4.25
N ASN A 145 -20.09 -2.91 -3.16
CA ASN A 145 -19.59 -4.07 -2.40
C ASN A 145 -18.12 -3.93 -1.96
N PRO A 146 -17.77 -2.92 -1.14
CA PRO A 146 -16.42 -2.78 -0.62
C PRO A 146 -16.02 -3.97 0.26
N ALA A 147 -14.77 -4.37 0.17
CA ALA A 147 -14.18 -5.39 1.04
C ALA A 147 -13.69 -4.76 2.36
N ALA A 148 -13.75 -5.52 3.45
CA ALA A 148 -13.16 -5.11 4.73
C ALA A 148 -11.67 -4.76 4.56
N GLY A 149 -11.18 -3.80 5.32
CA GLY A 149 -9.79 -3.33 5.18
C GLY A 149 -9.52 -2.46 3.96
N MET A 150 -10.55 -2.11 3.18
CA MET A 150 -10.38 -1.22 2.04
C MET A 150 -10.00 0.20 2.48
N MET A 151 -9.04 0.80 1.79
CA MET A 151 -8.63 2.18 1.92
C MET A 151 -8.63 2.91 0.56
N VAL A 152 -9.04 4.17 0.58
CA VAL A 152 -9.21 5.01 -0.60
C VAL A 152 -9.11 6.49 -0.19
N TYR A 153 -8.69 7.35 -1.11
CA TYR A 153 -8.78 8.79 -0.92
C TYR A 153 -10.09 9.32 -1.49
N ASP A 154 -10.94 9.89 -0.63
CA ASP A 154 -12.15 10.56 -1.08
C ASP A 154 -11.83 11.93 -1.67
N THR A 155 -12.04 12.10 -2.97
CA THR A 155 -11.76 13.37 -3.66
C THR A 155 -12.79 14.46 -3.41
N THR A 156 -14.00 14.10 -2.94
CA THR A 156 -15.06 15.05 -2.60
C THR A 156 -14.81 15.66 -1.22
N SER A 157 -14.63 14.81 -0.20
CA SER A 157 -14.38 15.27 1.16
C SER A 157 -12.91 15.58 1.46
N ARG A 158 -12.01 15.19 0.55
CA ARG A 158 -10.54 15.37 0.59
C ARG A 158 -9.88 14.65 1.77
N GLN A 159 -10.33 13.44 2.06
CA GLN A 159 -9.99 12.70 3.28
C GLN A 159 -9.50 11.29 2.95
N LEU A 160 -8.64 10.75 3.82
CA LEU A 160 -8.41 9.32 3.86
C LEU A 160 -9.69 8.64 4.33
N THR A 161 -10.13 7.63 3.60
CA THR A 161 -11.34 6.87 3.93
C THR A 161 -11.01 5.39 4.01
N VAL A 162 -11.50 4.74 5.06
CA VAL A 162 -11.30 3.30 5.30
C VAL A 162 -12.62 2.61 5.57
N TYR A 163 -12.74 1.34 5.18
CA TYR A 163 -13.93 0.51 5.38
C TYR A 163 -13.61 -0.68 6.28
N ASN A 164 -14.39 -0.87 7.35
CA ASN A 164 -14.17 -1.96 8.32
C ASN A 164 -14.97 -3.23 8.00
N GLY A 165 -15.59 -3.30 6.82
CA GLY A 165 -16.47 -4.41 6.43
C GLY A 165 -17.96 -4.09 6.52
N THR A 166 -18.34 -3.04 7.28
CA THR A 166 -19.74 -2.60 7.43
C THR A 166 -19.91 -1.09 7.30
N VAL A 167 -18.97 -0.30 7.83
CA VAL A 167 -19.04 1.16 7.92
C VAL A 167 -17.79 1.82 7.35
N TRP A 168 -18.00 2.92 6.62
CA TRP A 168 -16.94 3.81 6.15
C TRP A 168 -16.56 4.84 7.23
N SER A 169 -15.27 4.99 7.48
CA SER A 169 -14.70 6.03 8.36
C SER A 169 -13.90 7.04 7.56
N PHE A 170 -14.08 8.33 7.86
CA PHE A 170 -13.50 9.45 7.11
C PHE A 170 -12.58 10.29 8.01
N TRP A 171 -11.31 10.41 7.63
CA TRP A 171 -10.28 11.08 8.44
C TRP A 171 -10.00 12.48 7.94
N LYS A 172 -10.37 13.46 8.76
CA LYS A 172 -9.94 14.85 8.60
C LYS A 172 -8.51 15.01 9.14
N PRO A 173 -7.63 15.71 8.40
CA PRO A 173 -6.35 16.15 8.94
C PRO A 173 -6.53 17.18 10.06
#